data_AF-A0A0A9Z154-F1
#
_entry.id   AF-A0A0A9Z154-F1
#
_cell.length_a   1.000
_cell.length_b   1.000
_cell.length_c   1.000
_cell.angle_alpha   90.00
_cell.angle_beta   90.00
_cell.angle_gamma   90.00
#
_symmetry.space_group_name_H-M   'P 1'
#
loop_
_entity.id
_entity.type
_entity.pdbx_description
1 polymer ?
#
loop_
_entity_poly.entity_id
_entity_poly.type
_entity_poly.pdbx_seq_one_letter_code
_entity_poly.pdbx_strand_id
1 'polypeptide(L)'
;MSYNEFVKTFSHIEAVHLDIETARDEPSLHNKHQWQMRVYQGAWIRGVSAGGCRNNPETFHINPQLHLILSEMEEVIISLNQHSIMEPKVIGFTAYSLPKNTTETAGRLFFKKNKSLVNSQYTNSRQVSLRCQLEQGAYLVLPTTFETGQESNFTLRVYSSKPLKLKLLDISPSVLKSAIIKAPASLDNKSFSQYEAVFLQLADEHRTVNSFELQELLDACLPNDYIKSCACLEVCRQVVMTLDSNGNGRLKLSDFKDLMCSLKAWQTAFKNHTKEKTGILKAERLRDALHEVGFQLSTDVLSILILRYMRKDGTLRFGDFVSAILHLSVAFNIFESRDPLQNGSIKLSIAEWLKCALIC
;
A
#
# COMPACT_ATOMS: atom_id res chain seq x y z
N MET A 1 15.49 -49.98 -9.89
CA MET A 1 16.27 -49.08 -10.76
C MET A 1 17.49 -48.61 -9.99
N SER A 2 18.68 -48.73 -10.57
CA SER A 2 19.90 -48.14 -9.99
C SER A 2 19.93 -46.62 -10.20
N TYR A 3 20.67 -45.87 -9.38
CA TYR A 3 20.81 -44.41 -9.55
C TYR A 3 21.33 -44.03 -10.95
N ASN A 4 22.27 -44.80 -11.49
CA ASN A 4 22.81 -44.55 -12.83
C ASN A 4 21.78 -44.75 -13.95
N GLU A 5 20.89 -45.73 -13.82
CA GLU A 5 19.77 -45.90 -14.75
C GLU A 5 18.74 -44.78 -14.59
N PHE A 6 18.47 -44.36 -13.34
CA PHE A 6 17.55 -43.26 -13.04
C PHE A 6 17.98 -41.98 -13.74
N VAL A 7 19.24 -41.56 -13.58
CA VAL A 7 19.79 -40.33 -14.17
C VAL A 7 19.80 -40.37 -15.70
N LYS A 8 19.97 -41.55 -16.30
CA LYS A 8 19.89 -41.72 -17.77
C LYS A 8 18.46 -41.69 -18.29
N THR A 9 17.48 -42.07 -17.48
CA THR A 9 16.08 -42.24 -17.89
C THR A 9 15.27 -40.95 -17.68
N PHE A 10 15.47 -40.29 -16.54
CA PHE A 10 14.69 -39.11 -16.15
C PHE A 10 15.52 -37.83 -16.27
N SER A 11 14.98 -36.85 -16.98
CA SER A 11 15.57 -35.51 -17.11
C SER A 11 15.06 -34.52 -16.06
N HIS A 12 13.97 -34.85 -15.35
CA HIS A 12 13.34 -33.98 -14.39
C HIS A 12 12.78 -34.76 -13.20
N ILE A 13 12.91 -34.18 -12.00
CA ILE A 13 12.27 -34.66 -10.77
C ILE A 13 11.57 -33.49 -10.14
N GLU A 14 10.27 -33.63 -9.90
CA GLU A 14 9.52 -32.71 -9.06
C GLU A 14 9.25 -33.38 -7.71
N ALA A 15 9.63 -32.70 -6.63
CA ALA A 15 9.39 -33.17 -5.27
C ALA A 15 8.37 -32.23 -4.60
N VAL A 16 7.24 -32.78 -4.19
CA VAL A 16 6.23 -32.07 -3.39
C VAL A 16 6.52 -32.34 -1.93
N HIS A 17 6.75 -31.28 -1.16
CA HIS A 17 6.91 -31.41 0.29
C HIS A 17 5.52 -31.46 0.91
N LEU A 18 5.28 -32.49 1.73
CA LEU A 18 4.04 -32.62 2.49
C LEU A 18 3.99 -31.54 3.57
N ASP A 19 2.79 -31.02 3.84
CA ASP A 19 2.57 -30.25 5.06
C ASP A 19 2.66 -31.15 6.31
N ILE A 20 2.68 -30.52 7.49
CA ILE A 20 2.86 -31.22 8.76
C ILE A 20 1.73 -32.21 9.04
N GLU A 21 0.50 -31.91 8.62
CA GLU A 21 -0.67 -32.78 8.87
C GLU A 21 -0.58 -34.02 7.99
N THR A 22 -0.38 -33.82 6.68
CA THR A 22 -0.21 -34.90 5.70
C THR A 22 1.02 -35.77 6.00
N ALA A 23 2.11 -35.15 6.46
CA ALA A 23 3.32 -35.89 6.85
C ALA A 23 3.13 -36.74 8.11
N ARG A 24 2.24 -36.33 9.04
CA ARG A 24 1.90 -37.13 10.23
C ARG A 24 1.04 -38.32 9.88
N ASP A 25 0.12 -38.16 8.93
CA ASP A 25 -0.77 -39.24 8.52
C ASP A 25 -0.07 -40.31 7.68
N GLU A 26 1.13 -40.03 7.15
CA GLU A 26 1.93 -40.96 6.34
C GLU A 26 2.78 -41.91 7.22
N PRO A 27 2.43 -43.21 7.31
CA PRO A 27 3.11 -44.17 8.18
C PRO A 27 4.61 -44.30 7.88
N SER A 28 5.00 -44.18 6.61
CA SER A 28 6.40 -44.30 6.18
C SER A 28 7.30 -43.16 6.69
N LEU A 29 6.72 -42.05 7.15
CA LEU A 29 7.45 -40.87 7.64
C LEU A 29 7.55 -40.79 9.17
N HIS A 30 6.91 -41.68 9.92
CA HIS A 30 6.87 -41.61 11.39
C HIS A 30 8.25 -41.63 12.06
N ASN A 31 9.20 -42.35 11.46
CA ASN A 31 10.58 -42.46 11.97
C ASN A 31 11.54 -41.44 11.33
N LYS A 32 11.03 -40.47 10.56
CA LYS A 32 11.82 -39.44 9.89
C LYS A 32 11.73 -38.11 10.64
N HIS A 33 12.75 -37.28 10.49
CA HIS A 33 12.72 -35.91 11.00
C HIS A 33 11.60 -35.12 10.31
N GLN A 34 10.70 -34.55 11.12
CA GLN A 34 9.61 -33.73 10.61
C GLN A 34 10.13 -32.33 10.24
N TRP A 35 9.78 -31.88 9.04
CA TRP A 35 10.03 -30.51 8.63
C TRP A 35 9.00 -29.59 9.30
N GLN A 36 9.49 -28.53 9.93
CA GLN A 36 8.67 -27.37 10.22
C GLN A 36 8.46 -26.56 8.95
N MET A 37 7.25 -26.03 8.82
CA MET A 37 6.85 -25.28 7.64
C MET A 37 6.14 -24.00 8.08
N ARG A 38 6.54 -22.87 7.49
CA ARG A 38 5.80 -21.61 7.57
C ARG A 38 5.32 -21.20 6.19
N VAL A 39 4.04 -20.82 6.12
CA VAL A 39 3.40 -20.32 4.90
C VAL A 39 3.18 -18.82 5.04
N TYR A 40 3.39 -18.10 3.94
CA TYR A 40 2.80 -16.80 3.70
C TYR A 40 2.03 -16.83 2.38
N GLN A 41 0.80 -16.32 2.39
CA GLN A 41 0.00 -16.11 1.20
C GLN A 41 -0.09 -14.61 0.96
N GLY A 42 0.11 -14.20 -0.30
CA GLY A 42 0.07 -12.78 -0.66
C GLY A 42 -0.20 -12.60 -2.14
N ALA A 43 -0.12 -11.35 -2.57
CA ALA A 43 -0.33 -10.97 -3.96
C ALA A 43 0.67 -9.90 -4.39
N TRP A 44 1.08 -9.96 -5.65
CA TRP A 44 1.64 -8.80 -6.34
C TRP A 44 0.47 -8.00 -6.90
N ILE A 45 0.28 -6.79 -6.39
CA ILE A 45 -0.82 -5.89 -6.75
C ILE A 45 -0.20 -4.68 -7.43
N ARG A 46 -0.71 -4.33 -8.62
CA ARG A 46 -0.16 -3.22 -9.40
C ARG A 46 -0.28 -1.91 -8.62
N GLY A 47 0.83 -1.19 -8.54
CA GLY A 47 0.91 0.06 -7.78
C GLY A 47 1.09 -0.07 -6.27
N VAL A 48 0.91 -1.27 -5.70
CA VAL A 48 1.08 -1.50 -4.25
C VAL A 48 2.33 -2.33 -3.97
N SER A 49 2.37 -3.55 -4.52
CA SER A 49 3.34 -4.59 -4.16
C SER A 49 3.97 -5.29 -5.37
N ALA A 50 3.54 -5.00 -6.60
CA ALA A 50 4.12 -5.54 -7.82
C ALA A 50 5.39 -4.77 -8.24
N GLY A 51 6.45 -4.86 -7.44
CA GLY A 51 7.67 -4.06 -7.58
C GLY A 51 8.65 -4.55 -8.65
N GLY A 52 8.49 -5.78 -9.13
CA GLY A 52 9.44 -6.44 -10.06
C GLY A 52 10.76 -6.83 -9.39
N CYS A 53 11.66 -7.45 -10.14
CA CYS A 53 12.92 -7.98 -9.59
C CYS A 53 13.96 -6.86 -9.35
N ARG A 54 15.15 -7.24 -8.86
CA ARG A 54 16.22 -6.30 -8.47
C ARG A 54 16.70 -5.37 -9.58
N ASN A 55 16.44 -5.72 -10.85
CA ASN A 55 16.71 -4.90 -12.03
C ASN A 55 15.87 -3.61 -12.05
N ASN A 56 14.83 -3.51 -11.21
CA ASN A 56 13.93 -2.37 -11.09
C ASN A 56 14.15 -1.61 -9.76
N PRO A 57 15.26 -0.86 -9.60
CA PRO A 57 15.67 -0.27 -8.32
C PRO A 57 14.73 0.82 -7.80
N GLU A 58 13.84 1.35 -8.64
CA GLU A 58 12.81 2.31 -8.22
C GLU A 58 11.70 1.65 -7.42
N THR A 59 11.33 0.41 -7.77
CA THR A 59 10.11 -0.25 -7.28
C THR A 59 10.39 -1.55 -6.53
N PHE A 60 11.57 -2.14 -6.63
CA PHE A 60 11.92 -3.42 -5.99
C PHE A 60 11.57 -3.47 -4.48
N HIS A 61 11.78 -2.36 -3.77
CA HIS A 61 11.54 -2.25 -2.33
C HIS A 61 10.05 -2.32 -1.93
N ILE A 62 9.11 -2.16 -2.87
CA ILE A 62 7.67 -2.22 -2.58
C ILE A 62 7.12 -3.66 -2.58
N ASN A 63 7.90 -4.63 -3.10
CA ASN A 63 7.49 -6.03 -3.05
C ASN A 63 7.27 -6.50 -1.60
N PRO A 64 6.43 -7.53 -1.37
CA PRO A 64 6.21 -8.07 -0.04
C PRO A 64 7.54 -8.43 0.64
N GLN A 65 7.70 -8.03 1.89
CA GLN A 65 8.95 -8.20 2.63
C GLN A 65 8.73 -9.16 3.79
N LEU A 66 9.25 -10.38 3.68
CA LEU A 66 9.03 -11.42 4.69
C LEU A 66 10.24 -11.54 5.61
N HIS A 67 10.04 -11.26 6.89
CA HIS A 67 11.03 -11.45 7.94
C HIS A 67 11.07 -12.91 8.36
N LEU A 68 12.15 -13.59 7.98
CA LEU A 68 12.48 -14.96 8.34
C LEU A 68 13.48 -14.95 9.50
N ILE A 69 13.16 -15.60 10.61
CA ILE A 69 14.05 -15.73 11.77
C ILE A 69 14.39 -17.19 11.99
N LEU A 70 15.69 -17.49 12.04
CA LEU A 70 16.25 -18.81 12.32
C LEU A 70 16.90 -18.81 13.70
N SER A 71 16.53 -19.79 14.52
CA SER A 71 17.07 -19.95 15.88
C SER A 71 18.47 -20.57 15.88
N GLU A 72 18.85 -21.27 14.82
CA GLU A 72 20.14 -21.97 14.69
C GLU A 72 20.57 -21.99 13.22
N MET A 73 21.84 -22.30 12.97
CA MET A 73 22.33 -22.59 11.62
C MET A 73 21.64 -23.85 11.08
N GLU A 74 21.13 -23.78 9.86
CA GLU A 74 20.41 -24.89 9.24
C GLU A 74 20.32 -24.80 7.71
N GLU A 75 20.03 -25.95 7.09
CA GLU A 75 19.55 -26.02 5.72
C GLU A 75 18.05 -25.69 5.68
N VAL A 76 17.70 -24.70 4.86
CA VAL A 76 16.34 -24.20 4.68
C VAL A 76 15.93 -24.36 3.22
N ILE A 77 14.68 -24.72 2.97
CA ILE A 77 14.10 -24.74 1.63
C ILE A 77 13.08 -23.62 1.53
N ILE A 78 13.31 -22.67 0.62
CA ILE A 78 12.37 -21.60 0.30
C ILE A 78 11.69 -21.94 -1.02
N SER A 79 10.37 -21.94 -1.03
CA SER A 79 9.54 -22.29 -2.17
C SER A 79 8.52 -21.18 -2.44
N LEU A 80 8.56 -20.61 -3.64
CA LEU A 80 7.61 -19.61 -4.12
C LEU A 80 6.72 -20.25 -5.19
N ASN A 81 5.41 -20.25 -4.97
CA ASN A 81 4.41 -20.80 -5.87
C ASN A 81 3.46 -19.68 -6.33
N GLN A 82 3.31 -19.48 -7.63
CA GLN A 82 2.32 -18.55 -8.19
C GLN A 82 0.99 -19.26 -8.46
N HIS A 83 -0.11 -18.53 -8.27
CA HIS A 83 -1.46 -19.04 -8.50
C HIS A 83 -1.98 -18.74 -9.90
N SER A 84 -1.22 -18.00 -10.73
CA SER A 84 -1.55 -17.80 -12.15
C SER A 84 -1.25 -19.08 -12.94
N ILE A 85 -2.32 -19.75 -13.39
CA ILE A 85 -2.22 -21.00 -14.17
C ILE A 85 -2.18 -20.70 -15.67
N MET A 86 -3.06 -19.83 -16.16
CA MET A 86 -3.21 -19.58 -17.60
C MET A 86 -2.08 -18.73 -18.18
N GLU A 87 -1.60 -17.75 -17.41
CA GLU A 87 -0.53 -16.85 -17.83
C GLU A 87 0.51 -16.73 -16.72
N PRO A 88 1.34 -17.78 -16.53
CA PRO A 88 2.35 -17.77 -15.49
C PRO A 88 3.34 -16.64 -15.72
N LYS A 89 3.62 -15.90 -14.66
CA LYS A 89 4.59 -14.82 -14.65
C LYS A 89 5.99 -15.41 -14.44
N VAL A 90 7.03 -14.70 -14.87
CA VAL A 90 8.39 -15.09 -14.51
C VAL A 90 8.60 -14.67 -13.06
N ILE A 91 8.78 -15.63 -12.15
CA ILE A 91 8.84 -15.40 -10.71
C ILE A 91 10.19 -15.83 -10.14
N GLY A 92 10.57 -15.21 -9.02
CA GLY A 92 11.75 -15.56 -8.25
C GLY A 92 11.73 -14.87 -6.90
N PHE A 93 12.71 -15.17 -6.06
CA PHE A 93 12.87 -14.51 -4.77
C PHE A 93 14.34 -14.24 -4.46
N THR A 94 14.54 -13.22 -3.63
CA THR A 94 15.85 -12.82 -3.13
C THR A 94 15.81 -12.69 -1.62
N ALA A 95 16.87 -13.11 -0.93
CA ALA A 95 17.01 -12.93 0.51
C ALA A 95 18.20 -12.02 0.86
N TYR A 96 18.03 -11.21 1.91
CA TYR A 96 19.04 -10.33 2.49
C TYR A 96 19.22 -10.64 3.97
N SER A 97 20.42 -10.42 4.51
CA SER A 97 20.62 -10.42 5.97
C SER A 97 19.98 -9.17 6.58
N LEU A 98 19.38 -9.32 7.76
CA LEU A 98 18.67 -8.27 8.48
C LEU A 98 19.05 -8.29 9.96
N PRO A 99 19.14 -7.14 10.64
CA PRO A 99 19.22 -7.12 12.10
C PRO A 99 18.02 -7.83 12.74
N LYS A 100 18.24 -8.63 13.80
CA LYS A 100 17.19 -9.43 14.46
C LYS A 100 16.00 -8.61 14.96
N ASN A 101 16.23 -7.34 15.31
CA ASN A 101 15.21 -6.47 15.90
C ASN A 101 14.46 -5.61 14.86
N THR A 102 14.63 -5.87 13.56
CA THR A 102 13.94 -5.09 12.54
C THR A 102 12.44 -5.43 12.50
N THR A 103 11.62 -4.41 12.73
CA THR A 103 10.16 -4.48 12.69
C THR A 103 9.56 -3.75 11.48
N GLU A 104 10.35 -2.92 10.81
CA GLU A 104 9.90 -2.07 9.71
C GLU A 104 10.38 -2.60 8.36
N THR A 105 9.66 -2.24 7.30
CA THR A 105 10.05 -2.54 5.92
C THR A 105 11.35 -1.84 5.55
N ALA A 106 12.22 -2.55 4.84
CA ALA A 106 13.43 -1.97 4.28
C ALA A 106 13.10 -1.04 3.10
N GLY A 107 13.59 0.20 3.16
CA GLY A 107 13.43 1.18 2.09
C GLY A 107 14.40 0.97 0.92
N ARG A 108 14.22 1.76 -0.13
CA ARG A 108 15.04 1.71 -1.37
C ARG A 108 16.55 1.78 -1.11
N LEU A 109 17.00 2.61 -0.17
CA LEU A 109 18.42 2.79 0.14
C LEU A 109 19.06 1.52 0.71
N PHE A 110 18.31 0.71 1.45
CA PHE A 110 18.80 -0.56 2.00
C PHE A 110 19.24 -1.50 0.87
N PHE A 111 18.40 -1.69 -0.15
CA PHE A 111 18.70 -2.61 -1.26
C PHE A 111 19.81 -2.11 -2.18
N LYS A 112 20.07 -0.79 -2.21
CA LYS A 112 21.21 -0.21 -2.92
C LYS A 112 22.54 -0.48 -2.20
N LYS A 113 22.54 -0.42 -0.87
CA LYS A 113 23.75 -0.58 -0.05
C LYS A 113 24.10 -2.04 0.23
N ASN A 114 23.10 -2.89 0.42
CA ASN A 114 23.28 -4.28 0.84
C ASN A 114 23.27 -5.24 -0.35
N LYS A 115 24.17 -6.22 -0.33
CA LYS A 115 24.18 -7.33 -1.29
C LYS A 115 23.20 -8.42 -0.85
N SER A 116 22.54 -9.03 -1.83
CA SER A 116 21.70 -10.21 -1.61
C SER A 116 22.55 -11.39 -1.15
N LEU A 117 22.04 -12.16 -0.19
CA LEU A 117 22.66 -13.39 0.28
C LEU A 117 22.25 -14.59 -0.58
N VAL A 118 20.97 -14.67 -0.92
CA VAL A 118 20.38 -15.79 -1.67
C VAL A 118 19.55 -15.24 -2.81
N ASN A 119 19.67 -15.85 -3.99
CA ASN A 119 18.84 -15.54 -5.15
C ASN A 119 18.36 -16.85 -5.78
N SER A 120 17.05 -16.98 -5.96
CA SER A 120 16.51 -18.06 -6.79
C SER A 120 16.79 -17.79 -8.27
N GLN A 121 16.66 -18.84 -9.08
CA GLN A 121 16.46 -18.64 -10.51
C GLN A 121 15.11 -17.95 -10.75
N TYR A 122 14.99 -17.27 -11.88
CA TYR A 122 13.73 -16.73 -12.35
C TYR A 122 13.19 -17.61 -13.46
N THR A 123 12.01 -18.18 -13.26
CA THR A 123 11.37 -19.04 -14.27
C THR A 123 9.88 -18.72 -14.34
N ASN A 124 9.26 -19.06 -15.46
CA ASN A 124 7.79 -19.02 -15.63
C ASN A 124 7.12 -20.32 -15.14
N SER A 125 7.80 -21.11 -14.30
CA SER A 125 7.22 -22.30 -13.70
C SER A 125 6.18 -21.92 -12.65
N ARG A 126 5.23 -22.82 -12.35
CA ARG A 126 4.27 -22.62 -11.26
C ARG A 126 4.96 -22.44 -9.91
N GLN A 127 6.11 -23.07 -9.73
CA GLN A 127 6.90 -23.01 -8.50
C GLN A 127 8.39 -22.86 -8.79
N VAL A 128 9.05 -22.04 -7.98
CA VAL A 128 10.50 -21.95 -7.89
C VAL A 128 10.90 -22.32 -6.46
N SER A 129 11.90 -23.18 -6.29
CA SER A 129 12.39 -23.58 -4.96
C SER A 129 13.89 -23.59 -4.93
N LEU A 130 14.44 -23.17 -3.78
CA LEU A 130 15.88 -23.18 -3.54
C LEU A 130 16.14 -23.72 -2.14
N ARG A 131 17.08 -24.65 -2.08
CA ARG A 131 17.66 -25.17 -0.84
C ARG A 131 18.96 -24.42 -0.57
N CYS A 132 19.09 -23.83 0.62
CA CYS A 132 20.27 -23.07 0.98
C CYS A 132 20.60 -23.24 2.47
N GLN A 133 21.88 -23.10 2.81
CA GLN A 133 22.34 -23.11 4.19
C GLN A 133 22.38 -21.66 4.71
N LEU A 134 21.74 -21.43 5.85
CA LEU A 134 21.64 -20.12 6.48
C LEU A 134 22.14 -20.19 7.91
N GLU A 135 22.88 -19.18 8.33
CA GLU A 135 23.35 -19.00 9.71
C GLU A 135 22.19 -18.65 10.65
N GLN A 136 22.42 -18.77 11.95
CA GLN A 136 21.49 -18.26 12.95
C GLN A 136 21.31 -16.74 12.79
N GLY A 137 20.10 -16.28 12.54
CA GLY A 137 19.91 -14.87 12.21
C GLY A 137 18.51 -14.50 11.77
N ALA A 138 18.39 -13.25 11.32
CA ALA A 138 17.21 -12.68 10.70
C ALA A 138 17.50 -12.36 9.24
N TYR A 139 16.51 -12.63 8.40
CA TYR A 139 16.61 -12.51 6.96
C TYR A 139 15.36 -11.84 6.40
N LEU A 140 15.54 -11.07 5.34
CA LEU A 140 14.46 -10.47 4.59
C LEU A 140 14.31 -11.21 3.26
N VAL A 141 13.19 -11.91 3.07
CA VAL A 141 12.87 -12.64 1.84
C VAL A 141 11.86 -11.84 1.02
N LEU A 142 12.22 -11.52 -0.21
CA LEU A 142 11.37 -10.79 -1.16
C LEU A 142 10.92 -11.73 -2.30
N PRO A 143 9.68 -12.22 -2.29
CA PRO A 143 9.07 -12.83 -3.48
C PRO A 143 8.73 -11.75 -4.51
N THR A 144 9.16 -11.94 -5.76
CA THR A 144 8.98 -10.95 -6.83
C THR A 144 8.63 -11.61 -8.16
N THR A 145 7.91 -10.89 -9.00
CA THR A 145 7.90 -11.11 -10.45
C THR A 145 9.17 -10.53 -11.07
N PHE A 146 9.52 -10.95 -12.29
CA PHE A 146 10.64 -10.38 -13.01
C PHE A 146 10.35 -8.94 -13.42
N GLU A 147 9.24 -8.73 -14.12
CA GLU A 147 8.78 -7.42 -14.57
C GLU A 147 7.94 -6.69 -13.50
N THR A 148 7.99 -5.36 -13.51
CA THR A 148 7.18 -4.52 -12.63
C THR A 148 5.70 -4.56 -13.02
N GLY A 149 4.80 -4.39 -12.05
CA GLY A 149 3.36 -4.25 -12.31
C GLY A 149 2.66 -5.54 -12.75
N GLN A 150 3.35 -6.69 -12.75
CA GLN A 150 2.71 -7.98 -12.97
C GLN A 150 1.93 -8.42 -11.75
N GLU A 151 0.67 -8.81 -11.97
CA GLU A 151 -0.25 -9.18 -10.90
C GLU A 151 -0.44 -10.70 -10.85
N SER A 152 -0.37 -11.25 -9.64
CA SER A 152 -0.73 -12.65 -9.36
C SER A 152 -0.76 -12.85 -7.85
N ASN A 153 -1.64 -13.73 -7.40
CA ASN A 153 -1.54 -14.32 -6.07
C ASN A 153 -0.38 -15.30 -6.01
N PHE A 154 0.20 -15.48 -4.83
CA PHE A 154 1.29 -16.42 -4.60
C PHE A 154 1.25 -17.01 -3.20
N THR A 155 1.99 -18.09 -3.02
CA THR A 155 2.29 -18.69 -1.72
C THR A 155 3.79 -18.88 -1.60
N LEU A 156 4.37 -18.34 -0.54
CA LEU A 156 5.75 -18.60 -0.14
C LEU A 156 5.76 -19.58 1.03
N ARG A 157 6.56 -20.63 0.95
CA ARG A 157 6.75 -21.63 1.99
C ARG A 157 8.22 -21.71 2.37
N VAL A 158 8.49 -21.78 3.66
CA VAL A 158 9.84 -21.98 4.19
C VAL A 158 9.83 -23.26 5.02
N TYR A 159 10.69 -24.21 4.67
CA TYR A 159 10.85 -25.49 5.35
C TYR A 159 12.20 -25.53 6.06
N SER A 160 12.22 -26.01 7.31
CA SER A 160 13.42 -26.26 8.12
C SER A 160 13.16 -27.45 9.05
N SER A 161 14.16 -28.22 9.44
CA SER A 161 13.99 -29.25 10.49
C SER A 161 13.99 -28.68 11.91
N LYS A 162 14.42 -27.43 12.10
CA LYS A 162 14.36 -26.70 13.39
C LYS A 162 13.30 -25.58 13.40
N PRO A 163 13.00 -25.01 14.58
CA PRO A 163 12.06 -23.90 14.70
C PRO A 163 12.44 -22.65 13.92
N LEU A 164 11.48 -22.17 13.12
CA LEU A 164 11.59 -20.92 12.37
C LEU A 164 10.33 -20.04 12.52
N LYS A 165 10.52 -18.72 12.36
CA LYS A 165 9.43 -17.74 12.28
C LYS A 165 9.45 -17.05 10.93
N LEU A 166 8.27 -16.81 10.37
CA LEU A 166 8.07 -16.05 9.15
C LEU A 166 6.96 -15.04 9.39
N LYS A 167 7.21 -13.76 9.14
CA LYS A 167 6.23 -12.69 9.32
C LYS A 167 6.36 -11.67 8.19
N LEU A 168 5.23 -11.17 7.67
CA LEU A 168 5.24 -9.99 6.80
C LEU A 168 5.68 -8.76 7.60
N LEU A 169 6.66 -8.04 7.08
CA LEU A 169 6.93 -6.66 7.48
C LEU A 169 6.03 -5.75 6.66
N ASP A 170 5.27 -4.93 7.36
CA ASP A 170 4.47 -3.89 6.76
C ASP A 170 4.52 -2.65 7.65
N ILE A 171 4.04 -1.55 7.11
CA ILE A 171 4.06 -0.26 7.76
C ILE A 171 2.75 -0.06 8.52
N SER A 172 2.83 0.36 9.79
CA SER A 172 1.65 0.78 10.55
C SER A 172 1.10 2.09 9.99
N PRO A 173 -0.22 2.18 9.72
CA PRO A 173 -0.83 3.43 9.27
C PRO A 173 -0.69 4.55 10.30
N SER A 174 -0.33 5.75 9.86
CA SER A 174 -0.20 6.94 10.72
C SER A 174 -0.28 8.25 9.93
N VAL A 175 -0.57 9.33 10.65
CA VAL A 175 -0.50 10.71 10.14
C VAL A 175 0.83 11.33 10.56
N LEU A 176 1.65 11.72 9.59
CA LEU A 176 2.96 12.36 9.78
C LEU A 176 2.85 13.88 9.90
N LYS A 177 1.87 14.47 9.22
CA LYS A 177 1.53 15.89 9.28
C LYS A 177 0.08 16.09 8.84
N SER A 178 -0.53 17.20 9.26
CA SER A 178 -1.88 17.56 8.83
C SER A 178 -1.93 17.75 7.32
N ALA A 179 -2.82 16.99 6.65
CA ALA A 179 -3.11 17.17 5.24
C ALA A 179 -3.91 18.46 4.96
N ILE A 180 -4.75 18.87 5.92
CA ILE A 180 -5.55 20.10 5.84
C ILE A 180 -4.69 21.29 6.29
N ILE A 181 -4.58 22.28 5.43
CA ILE A 181 -3.76 23.48 5.66
C ILE A 181 -4.68 24.65 6.02
N LYS A 182 -4.50 25.17 7.22
CA LYS A 182 -5.19 26.38 7.67
C LYS A 182 -4.65 27.60 6.95
N ALA A 183 -5.55 28.45 6.50
CA ALA A 183 -5.26 29.73 5.87
C ALA A 183 -4.55 30.67 6.86
N PRO A 184 -3.36 31.21 6.53
CA PRO A 184 -2.71 32.22 7.37
C PRO A 184 -3.61 33.44 7.61
N ALA A 185 -3.58 33.97 8.82
CA ALA A 185 -4.34 35.18 9.18
C ALA A 185 -3.93 36.42 8.37
N SER A 186 -2.73 36.44 7.78
CA SER A 186 -2.16 37.55 7.01
C SER A 186 -2.16 37.32 5.49
N LEU A 187 -2.91 36.35 4.97
CA LEU A 187 -2.97 36.10 3.53
C LEU A 187 -3.38 37.36 2.78
N ASP A 188 -2.60 37.74 1.77
CA ASP A 188 -2.91 38.86 0.88
C ASP A 188 -4.29 38.65 0.23
N ASN A 189 -5.28 39.39 0.72
CA ASN A 189 -6.68 39.34 0.30
C ASN A 189 -6.82 39.37 -1.23
N LYS A 190 -5.92 40.04 -1.95
CA LYS A 190 -5.94 40.16 -3.43
C LYS A 190 -6.02 38.83 -4.18
N SER A 191 -5.40 37.76 -3.69
CA SER A 191 -5.42 36.44 -4.37
C SER A 191 -6.75 35.69 -4.19
N PHE A 192 -7.50 36.02 -3.12
CA PHE A 192 -8.76 35.39 -2.76
C PHE A 192 -9.99 36.27 -2.99
N SER A 193 -9.81 37.58 -3.20
CA SER A 193 -10.90 38.54 -3.40
C SER A 193 -11.82 38.14 -4.55
N GLN A 194 -11.28 37.54 -5.62
CA GLN A 194 -12.08 37.04 -6.73
C GLN A 194 -13.00 35.87 -6.32
N TYR A 195 -12.54 34.97 -5.45
CA TYR A 195 -13.33 33.83 -4.99
C TYR A 195 -14.31 34.22 -3.90
N GLU A 196 -13.94 35.20 -3.06
CA GLU A 196 -14.78 35.70 -1.97
C GLU A 196 -16.07 36.34 -2.50
N ALA A 197 -15.99 37.09 -3.60
CA ALA A 197 -17.16 37.67 -4.25
C ALA A 197 -18.15 36.59 -4.73
N VAL A 198 -17.66 35.55 -5.41
CA VAL A 198 -18.49 34.45 -5.92
C VAL A 198 -19.04 33.62 -4.75
N PHE A 199 -18.25 33.37 -3.71
CA PHE A 199 -18.70 32.67 -2.50
C PHE A 199 -19.86 33.41 -1.86
N LEU A 200 -19.74 34.72 -1.64
CA LEU A 200 -20.79 35.53 -1.00
C LEU A 200 -22.05 35.65 -1.87
N GLN A 201 -21.91 35.55 -3.20
CA GLN A 201 -23.05 35.54 -4.12
C GLN A 201 -23.86 34.24 -4.03
N LEU A 202 -23.18 33.10 -3.78
CA LEU A 202 -23.81 31.78 -3.68
C LEU A 202 -24.20 31.41 -2.23
N ALA A 203 -23.69 32.14 -1.25
CA ALA A 203 -23.92 31.86 0.15
C ALA A 203 -25.35 32.19 0.60
N ASP A 204 -25.81 31.48 1.63
CA ASP A 204 -27.08 31.73 2.28
C ASP A 204 -27.07 32.97 3.20
N GLU A 205 -28.17 33.20 3.92
CA GLU A 205 -28.32 34.27 4.91
C GLU A 205 -27.27 34.22 6.04
N HIS A 206 -26.67 33.06 6.28
CA HIS A 206 -25.62 32.85 7.27
C HIS A 206 -24.21 32.95 6.69
N ARG A 207 -24.06 33.32 5.42
CA ARG A 207 -22.78 33.40 4.70
C ARG A 207 -22.07 32.04 4.66
N THR A 208 -22.84 30.97 4.44
CA THR A 208 -22.33 29.61 4.31
C THR A 208 -22.76 28.98 2.99
N VAL A 209 -22.02 27.97 2.52
CA VAL A 209 -22.34 27.21 1.29
C VAL A 209 -22.44 25.71 1.55
N ASN A 210 -23.39 25.03 0.91
CA ASN A 210 -23.49 23.55 0.91
C ASN A 210 -22.70 22.91 -0.24
N SER A 211 -22.81 21.60 -0.41
CA SER A 211 -22.07 20.86 -1.45
C SER A 211 -22.44 21.24 -2.90
N PHE A 212 -23.67 21.70 -3.14
CA PHE A 212 -24.14 22.08 -4.48
C PHE A 212 -23.62 23.45 -4.86
N GLU A 213 -23.79 24.43 -3.97
CA GLU A 213 -23.24 25.78 -4.09
C GLU A 213 -21.71 25.74 -4.18
N LEU A 214 -21.05 24.85 -3.42
CA LEU A 214 -19.61 24.63 -3.52
C LEU A 214 -19.20 24.10 -4.90
N GLN A 215 -20.00 23.21 -5.51
CA GLN A 215 -19.70 22.71 -6.84
C GLN A 215 -19.70 23.85 -7.87
N GLU A 216 -20.76 24.66 -7.88
CA GLU A 216 -20.88 25.83 -8.76
C GLU A 216 -19.74 26.83 -8.52
N LEU A 217 -19.39 27.06 -7.25
CA LEU A 217 -18.27 27.91 -6.87
C LEU A 217 -16.95 27.39 -7.44
N LEU A 218 -16.66 26.09 -7.28
CA LEU A 218 -15.44 25.48 -7.79
C LEU A 218 -15.40 25.48 -9.33
N ASP A 219 -16.52 25.23 -10.00
CA ASP A 219 -16.61 25.30 -11.47
C ASP A 219 -16.33 26.71 -12.00
N ALA A 220 -16.81 27.75 -11.31
CA ALA A 220 -16.57 29.14 -11.67
C ALA A 220 -15.13 29.61 -11.33
N CYS A 221 -14.56 29.10 -10.23
CA CYS A 221 -13.33 29.64 -9.65
C CYS A 221 -12.06 28.91 -10.06
N LEU A 222 -12.13 27.62 -10.42
CA LEU A 222 -10.93 26.82 -10.64
C LEU A 222 -10.31 27.12 -12.03
N PRO A 223 -9.12 27.75 -12.08
CA PRO A 223 -8.60 28.35 -13.31
C PRO A 223 -8.02 27.32 -14.30
N ASN A 224 -7.98 26.03 -13.95
CA ASN A 224 -7.17 25.03 -14.64
C ASN A 224 -7.97 23.73 -14.77
N ASP A 225 -8.05 23.15 -15.98
CA ASP A 225 -8.83 21.93 -16.26
C ASP A 225 -8.43 20.74 -15.37
N TYR A 226 -7.19 20.74 -14.91
CA TYR A 226 -6.66 19.78 -13.97
C TYR A 226 -7.39 19.81 -12.60
N ILE A 227 -7.67 21.01 -12.08
CA ILE A 227 -8.34 21.18 -10.78
C ILE A 227 -9.86 21.08 -10.92
N LYS A 228 -10.42 21.32 -12.11
CA LYS A 228 -11.86 21.10 -12.39
C LYS A 228 -12.32 19.68 -12.08
N SER A 229 -11.43 18.68 -12.08
CA SER A 229 -11.78 17.33 -11.61
C SER A 229 -12.25 17.26 -10.14
N CYS A 230 -11.96 18.29 -9.34
CA CYS A 230 -12.48 18.44 -7.98
C CYS A 230 -13.89 19.04 -7.92
N ALA A 231 -14.37 19.70 -8.98
CA ALA A 231 -15.71 20.30 -9.06
C ALA A 231 -16.78 19.24 -9.39
N CYS A 232 -16.66 18.04 -8.82
CA CYS A 232 -17.71 17.05 -8.85
C CYS A 232 -18.41 16.99 -7.49
N LEU A 233 -19.72 16.74 -7.53
CA LEU A 233 -20.56 16.76 -6.34
C LEU A 233 -20.08 15.80 -5.25
N GLU A 234 -19.49 14.67 -5.62
CA GLU A 234 -18.96 13.69 -4.66
C GLU A 234 -17.78 14.26 -3.85
N VAL A 235 -16.81 14.88 -4.54
CA VAL A 235 -15.69 15.56 -3.87
C VAL A 235 -16.22 16.73 -3.03
N CYS A 236 -17.18 17.50 -3.55
CA CYS A 236 -17.77 18.63 -2.81
C CYS A 236 -18.45 18.17 -1.52
N ARG A 237 -19.18 17.04 -1.52
CA ARG A 237 -19.78 16.44 -0.32
C ARG A 237 -18.71 16.03 0.69
N GLN A 238 -17.63 15.39 0.24
CA GLN A 238 -16.53 14.99 1.12
C GLN A 238 -15.80 16.21 1.72
N VAL A 239 -15.62 17.27 0.93
CA VAL A 239 -15.03 18.53 1.41
C VAL A 239 -15.89 19.12 2.53
N VAL A 240 -17.20 19.24 2.30
CA VAL A 240 -18.14 19.70 3.33
C VAL A 240 -18.01 18.84 4.58
N MET A 241 -17.98 17.50 4.43
CA MET A 241 -17.89 16.60 5.58
C MET A 241 -16.57 16.68 6.33
N THR A 242 -15.47 17.01 5.65
CA THR A 242 -14.14 17.10 6.25
C THR A 242 -13.91 18.45 6.96
N LEU A 243 -14.45 19.54 6.40
CA LEU A 243 -14.15 20.90 6.85
C LEU A 243 -15.28 21.54 7.67
N ASP A 244 -16.49 20.99 7.66
CA ASP A 244 -17.60 21.50 8.47
C ASP A 244 -17.35 21.23 9.96
N SER A 245 -16.95 22.29 10.66
CA SER A 245 -16.70 22.30 12.09
C SER A 245 -17.96 22.20 12.96
N ASN A 246 -19.14 22.52 12.43
CA ASN A 246 -20.39 22.63 13.21
C ASN A 246 -21.38 21.49 12.93
N GLY A 247 -21.10 20.65 11.93
CA GLY A 247 -21.91 19.49 11.57
C GLY A 247 -23.28 19.85 10.98
N ASN A 248 -23.44 21.05 10.42
CA ASN A 248 -24.68 21.49 9.78
C ASN A 248 -24.71 21.21 8.26
N GLY A 249 -23.66 20.59 7.72
CA GLY A 249 -23.51 20.29 6.29
C GLY A 249 -23.19 21.51 5.44
N ARG A 250 -22.63 22.58 6.02
CA ARG A 250 -22.32 23.83 5.33
C ARG A 250 -20.94 24.37 5.72
N LEU A 251 -20.29 25.05 4.79
CA LEU A 251 -18.95 25.62 4.96
C LEU A 251 -19.01 27.13 5.14
N LYS A 252 -18.22 27.65 6.09
CA LYS A 252 -17.98 29.09 6.24
C LYS A 252 -16.90 29.55 5.26
N LEU A 253 -16.80 30.85 5.05
CA LEU A 253 -15.73 31.44 4.23
C LEU A 253 -14.31 31.09 4.75
N SER A 254 -14.14 30.94 6.07
CA SER A 254 -12.87 30.47 6.66
C SER A 254 -12.51 29.06 6.19
N ASP A 255 -13.48 28.16 6.21
CA ASP A 255 -13.31 26.75 5.85
C ASP A 255 -13.00 26.64 4.35
N PHE A 256 -13.64 27.49 3.53
CA PHE A 256 -13.33 27.61 2.11
C PHE A 256 -11.91 28.15 1.85
N LYS A 257 -11.42 29.11 2.65
CA LYS A 257 -10.03 29.59 2.55
C LYS A 257 -9.03 28.46 2.88
N ASP A 258 -9.32 27.66 3.91
CA ASP A 258 -8.54 26.47 4.27
C ASP A 258 -8.52 25.43 3.14
N LEU A 259 -9.68 25.16 2.51
CA LEU A 259 -9.79 24.27 1.35
C LEU A 259 -8.85 24.71 0.23
N MET A 260 -8.89 25.99 -0.13
CA MET A 260 -8.11 26.48 -1.27
C MET A 260 -6.60 26.46 -1.02
N CYS A 261 -6.16 26.74 0.22
CA CYS A 261 -4.78 26.53 0.64
C CYS A 261 -4.37 25.06 0.53
N SER A 262 -5.25 24.16 1.00
CA SER A 262 -5.03 22.72 0.95
C SER A 262 -4.95 22.20 -0.48
N LEU A 263 -5.89 22.59 -1.36
CA LEU A 263 -5.89 22.24 -2.79
C LEU A 263 -4.60 22.66 -3.49
N LYS A 264 -4.07 23.85 -3.20
CA LYS A 264 -2.80 24.33 -3.77
C LYS A 264 -1.62 23.46 -3.35
N ALA A 265 -1.57 23.04 -2.08
CA ALA A 265 -0.52 22.17 -1.58
C ALA A 265 -0.64 20.74 -2.13
N TRP A 266 -1.85 20.17 -2.14
CA TRP A 266 -2.09 18.84 -2.72
C TRP A 266 -1.80 18.82 -4.22
N GLN A 267 -2.11 19.90 -4.94
CA GLN A 267 -1.75 20.03 -6.35
C GLN A 267 -0.23 20.02 -6.55
N THR A 268 0.51 20.66 -5.64
CA THR A 268 1.98 20.67 -5.68
C THR A 268 2.54 19.27 -5.45
N ALA A 269 2.07 18.58 -4.41
CA ALA A 269 2.46 17.20 -4.12
C ALA A 269 2.13 16.25 -5.28
N PHE A 270 0.92 16.35 -5.85
CA PHE A 270 0.55 15.54 -7.01
C PHE A 270 1.50 15.79 -8.18
N LYS A 271 1.78 17.06 -8.49
CA LYS A 271 2.68 17.43 -9.62
C LYS A 271 4.08 16.87 -9.42
N ASN A 272 4.63 16.92 -8.21
CA ASN A 272 5.95 16.36 -7.88
C ASN A 272 6.05 14.86 -8.21
N HIS A 273 4.93 14.14 -8.16
CA HIS A 273 4.87 12.70 -8.43
C HIS A 273 4.32 12.34 -9.81
N THR A 274 3.95 13.31 -10.63
CA THR A 274 3.59 13.10 -12.04
C THR A 274 4.73 13.50 -12.97
N LYS A 275 5.08 12.62 -13.91
CA LYS A 275 6.01 12.99 -14.98
C LYS A 275 5.40 14.11 -15.82
N GLU A 276 6.25 15.05 -16.22
CA GLU A 276 5.85 16.30 -16.88
C GLU A 276 4.94 16.03 -18.09
N LYS A 277 3.81 16.76 -18.13
CA LYS A 277 2.82 16.94 -19.22
C LYS A 277 1.51 16.16 -19.19
N THR A 278 1.32 15.12 -18.38
CA THR A 278 0.06 14.32 -18.47
C THR A 278 -1.00 14.64 -17.42
N GLY A 279 -0.65 15.26 -16.27
CA GLY A 279 -1.63 15.54 -15.22
C GLY A 279 -2.31 14.26 -14.69
N ILE A 280 -1.57 13.15 -14.64
CA ILE A 280 -2.10 11.85 -14.29
C ILE A 280 -1.09 11.15 -13.36
N LEU A 281 -1.56 10.68 -12.21
CA LEU A 281 -0.74 9.92 -11.25
C LEU A 281 -0.85 8.43 -11.55
N LYS A 282 0.30 7.75 -11.63
CA LYS A 282 0.33 6.30 -11.78
C LYS A 282 0.22 5.61 -10.42
N ALA A 283 -0.36 4.41 -10.42
CA ALA A 283 -0.57 3.59 -9.23
C ALA A 283 0.70 3.47 -8.36
N GLU A 284 1.86 3.26 -8.98
CA GLU A 284 3.15 3.05 -8.31
C GLU A 284 3.66 4.30 -7.57
N ARG A 285 3.07 5.48 -7.81
CA ARG A 285 3.45 6.75 -7.19
C ARG A 285 2.46 7.20 -6.10
N LEU A 286 1.34 6.50 -5.94
CA LEU A 286 0.31 6.90 -4.97
C LEU A 286 0.85 6.87 -3.53
N ARG A 287 1.63 5.85 -3.16
CA ARG A 287 2.25 5.75 -1.84
C ARG A 287 3.12 6.97 -1.53
N ASP A 288 4.05 7.30 -2.43
CA ASP A 288 4.96 8.43 -2.25
C ASP A 288 4.19 9.75 -2.18
N ALA A 289 3.17 9.93 -3.03
CA ALA A 289 2.35 11.14 -3.06
C ALA A 289 1.53 11.33 -1.78
N LEU A 290 0.93 10.27 -1.25
CA LEU A 290 0.22 10.31 0.04
C LEU A 290 1.18 10.57 1.20
N HIS A 291 2.39 10.00 1.15
CA HIS A 291 3.44 10.27 2.13
C HIS A 291 3.89 11.74 2.11
N GLU A 292 4.04 12.35 0.93
CA GLU A 292 4.34 13.80 0.81
C GLU A 292 3.22 14.66 1.40
N VAL A 293 1.95 14.25 1.26
CA VAL A 293 0.81 14.97 1.87
C VAL A 293 0.79 14.81 3.39
N GLY A 294 1.22 13.66 3.90
CA GLY A 294 1.34 13.41 5.34
C GLY A 294 0.78 12.08 5.82
N PHE A 295 0.43 11.16 4.92
CA PHE A 295 -0.10 9.85 5.29
C PHE A 295 0.93 8.75 5.07
N GLN A 296 1.11 7.93 6.09
CA GLN A 296 1.82 6.67 6.00
C GLN A 296 0.79 5.55 6.10
N LEU A 297 0.76 4.63 5.13
CA LEU A 297 -0.28 3.61 5.01
C LEU A 297 0.34 2.22 4.85
N SER A 298 -0.37 1.22 5.37
CA SER A 298 -0.06 -0.19 5.15
C SER A 298 -0.35 -0.60 3.70
N THR A 299 0.18 -1.76 3.31
CA THR A 299 -0.07 -2.36 2.00
C THR A 299 -1.56 -2.66 1.79
N ASP A 300 -2.25 -3.12 2.83
CA ASP A 300 -3.68 -3.46 2.75
C ASP A 300 -4.56 -2.22 2.53
N VAL A 301 -4.31 -1.14 3.28
CA VAL A 301 -5.06 0.11 3.11
C VAL A 301 -4.81 0.72 1.74
N LEU A 302 -3.56 0.71 1.28
CA LEU A 302 -3.20 1.22 -0.04
C LEU A 302 -3.87 0.40 -1.16
N SER A 303 -3.98 -0.92 -1.00
CA SER A 303 -4.71 -1.79 -1.94
C SER A 303 -6.17 -1.37 -2.09
N ILE A 304 -6.85 -1.05 -0.98
CA ILE A 304 -8.24 -0.60 -0.99
C ILE A 304 -8.38 0.77 -1.69
N LEU A 305 -7.47 1.71 -1.41
CA LEU A 305 -7.47 3.02 -2.08
C LEU A 305 -7.28 2.88 -3.59
N ILE A 306 -6.39 1.98 -4.01
CA ILE A 306 -6.18 1.69 -5.42
C ILE A 306 -7.46 1.14 -6.05
N LEU A 307 -8.11 0.16 -5.43
CA LEU A 307 -9.37 -0.39 -5.93
C LEU A 307 -10.49 0.66 -6.02
N ARG A 308 -10.55 1.60 -5.07
CA ARG A 308 -11.61 2.61 -4.99
C ARG A 308 -11.44 3.75 -5.98
N TYR A 309 -10.20 4.23 -6.18
CA TYR A 309 -9.94 5.50 -6.86
C TYR A 309 -9.18 5.37 -8.19
N MET A 310 -8.51 4.24 -8.44
CA MET A 310 -7.73 4.06 -9.67
C MET A 310 -8.63 3.68 -10.84
N ARG A 311 -8.32 4.21 -12.02
CA ARG A 311 -8.97 3.83 -13.28
C ARG A 311 -8.40 2.55 -13.85
N LYS A 312 -9.14 1.98 -14.81
CA LYS A 312 -8.79 0.76 -15.54
C LYS A 312 -7.39 0.78 -16.18
N ASP A 313 -6.89 1.95 -16.59
CA ASP A 313 -5.56 2.11 -17.17
C ASP A 313 -4.41 2.11 -16.13
N GLY A 314 -4.75 2.01 -14.84
CA GLY A 314 -3.79 2.08 -13.74
C GLY A 314 -3.38 3.50 -13.41
N THR A 315 -4.27 4.48 -13.66
CA THR A 315 -4.02 5.89 -13.39
C THR A 315 -5.09 6.60 -12.56
N LEU A 316 -4.75 7.76 -11.99
CA LEU A 316 -5.56 8.53 -11.05
C LEU A 316 -5.49 10.04 -11.38
N ARG A 317 -6.64 10.74 -11.41
CA ARG A 317 -6.68 12.21 -11.62
C ARG A 317 -6.59 12.94 -10.27
N PHE A 318 -6.49 14.25 -10.34
CA PHE A 318 -6.44 15.09 -9.15
C PHE A 318 -7.65 14.94 -8.24
N GLY A 319 -8.87 15.00 -8.78
CA GLY A 319 -10.10 14.88 -7.98
C GLY A 319 -10.14 13.58 -7.18
N ASP A 320 -9.73 12.46 -7.78
CA ASP A 320 -9.62 11.16 -7.13
C ASP A 320 -8.55 11.19 -6.00
N PHE A 321 -7.43 11.87 -6.22
CA PHE A 321 -6.38 12.06 -5.20
C PHE A 321 -6.86 12.88 -4.01
N VAL A 322 -7.57 13.99 -4.29
CA VAL A 322 -8.18 14.85 -3.29
C VAL A 322 -9.23 14.07 -2.50
N SER A 323 -10.08 13.29 -3.16
CA SER A 323 -11.06 12.43 -2.51
C SER A 323 -10.40 11.44 -1.55
N ALA A 324 -9.31 10.78 -1.97
CA ALA A 324 -8.56 9.88 -1.11
C ALA A 324 -7.97 10.59 0.12
N ILE A 325 -7.42 11.81 -0.05
CA ILE A 325 -6.88 12.61 1.05
C ILE A 325 -7.97 12.98 2.05
N LEU A 326 -9.13 13.47 1.57
CA LEU A 326 -10.26 13.86 2.42
C LEU A 326 -10.79 12.67 3.23
N HIS A 327 -11.00 11.53 2.56
CA HIS A 327 -11.44 10.29 3.21
C HIS A 327 -10.45 9.84 4.29
N LEU A 328 -9.14 9.85 3.99
CA LEU A 328 -8.11 9.51 4.97
C LEU A 328 -8.09 10.50 6.14
N SER A 329 -8.18 11.81 5.89
CA SER A 329 -8.25 12.83 6.93
C SER A 329 -9.40 12.58 7.89
N VAL A 330 -10.60 12.31 7.38
CA VAL A 330 -11.79 12.02 8.20
C VAL A 330 -11.59 10.73 8.99
N ALA A 331 -11.15 9.65 8.35
CA ALA A 331 -10.96 8.37 9.00
C ALA A 331 -9.93 8.41 10.14
N PHE A 332 -8.78 9.05 9.92
CA PHE A 332 -7.76 9.23 10.96
C PHE A 332 -8.28 10.12 12.10
N ASN A 333 -8.91 11.26 11.79
CA ASN A 333 -9.47 12.14 12.81
C ASN A 333 -10.53 11.44 13.69
N ILE A 334 -11.42 10.64 13.09
CA ILE A 334 -12.41 9.86 13.83
C ILE A 334 -11.71 8.85 14.76
N PHE A 335 -10.72 8.12 14.26
CA PHE A 335 -9.99 7.15 15.06
C PHE A 335 -9.24 7.80 16.22
N GLU A 336 -8.45 8.85 15.95
CA GLU A 336 -7.65 9.57 16.94
C GLU A 336 -8.53 10.23 18.01
N SER A 337 -9.68 10.79 17.62
CA SER A 337 -10.64 11.38 18.59
C SER A 337 -11.20 10.36 19.58
N ARG A 338 -11.23 9.07 19.19
CA ARG A 338 -11.76 7.96 20.00
C ARG A 338 -10.67 7.10 20.63
N ASP A 339 -9.40 7.35 20.32
CA ASP A 339 -8.24 6.71 20.96
C ASP A 339 -7.30 7.77 21.59
N PRO A 340 -7.76 8.52 22.61
CA PRO A 340 -6.95 9.57 23.24
C PRO A 340 -5.72 9.03 23.96
N LEU A 341 -5.71 7.73 24.28
CA LEU A 341 -4.61 7.04 24.94
C LEU A 341 -3.61 6.40 23.95
N GLN A 342 -3.89 6.47 22.64
CA GLN A 342 -3.04 5.90 21.59
C GLN A 342 -2.76 4.40 21.79
N ASN A 343 -3.77 3.65 22.22
CA ASN A 343 -3.68 2.21 22.42
C ASN A 343 -3.68 1.43 21.09
N GLY A 344 -4.01 2.09 19.96
CA GLY A 344 -4.11 1.47 18.65
C GLY A 344 -5.37 0.64 18.45
N SER A 345 -6.38 0.79 19.31
CA SER A 345 -7.67 0.11 19.17
C SER A 345 -8.81 0.93 19.78
N ILE A 346 -9.97 0.88 19.13
CA ILE A 346 -11.20 1.53 19.60
C ILE A 346 -12.31 0.48 19.74
N LYS A 347 -13.21 0.69 20.70
CA LYS A 347 -14.43 -0.11 20.85
C LYS A 347 -15.62 0.74 20.42
N LEU A 348 -16.45 0.19 19.54
CA LEU A 348 -17.62 0.86 18.99
C LEU A 348 -18.83 -0.06 19.08
N SER A 349 -19.98 0.50 19.43
CA SER A 349 -21.27 -0.14 19.17
C SER A 349 -21.59 -0.13 17.67
N ILE A 350 -22.57 -0.94 17.25
CA ILE A 350 -23.00 -0.97 15.83
C ILE A 350 -23.48 0.40 15.33
N ALA A 351 -24.20 1.16 16.16
CA ALA A 351 -24.69 2.49 15.78
C ALA A 351 -23.54 3.48 15.59
N GLU A 352 -22.52 3.43 16.45
CA GLU A 352 -21.33 4.27 16.31
C GLU A 352 -20.49 3.86 15.11
N TRP A 353 -20.33 2.56 14.88
CA TRP A 353 -19.65 2.05 13.69
C TRP A 353 -20.32 2.53 12.41
N LEU A 354 -21.65 2.38 12.30
CA LEU A 354 -22.41 2.86 11.15
C LEU A 354 -22.28 4.38 10.97
N LYS A 355 -22.32 5.15 12.06
CA LYS A 355 -22.09 6.59 12.01
C LYS A 355 -20.70 6.93 11.46
N CYS A 356 -19.65 6.28 11.94
CA CYS A 356 -18.28 6.50 11.44
C CYS A 356 -18.16 6.10 9.96
N ALA A 357 -18.71 4.94 9.58
CA ALA A 357 -18.62 4.41 8.22
C ALA A 357 -19.41 5.22 7.18
N LEU A 358 -20.45 5.95 7.58
CA LEU A 358 -21.21 6.84 6.68
C LEU A 358 -20.57 8.23 6.55
N ILE A 359 -19.71 8.62 7.50
CA ILE A 359 -18.99 9.90 7.47
C ILE A 359 -17.70 9.78 6.63
N CYS A 360 -17.05 8.62 6.65
CA CYS A 360 -15.92 8.28 5.79
C CYS A 360 -16.38 7.88 4.37
#